data_AF-A0A938L5H2-F1
#
_entry.id   AF-A0A938L5H2-F1
#
_cell.length_a   1.000
_cell.length_b   1.000
_cell.length_c   1.000
_cell.angle_alpha   90.00
_cell.angle_beta   90.00
_cell.angle_gamma   90.00
#
_symmetry.space_group_name_H-M   'P 1'
#
loop_
_entity.id
_entity.type
_entity.pdbx_description
1 polymer ?
#
loop_
_entity_poly.entity_id
_entity_poly.type
_entity_poly.pdbx_seq_one_letter_code
_entity_poly.pdbx_strand_id
1 'polypeptide(L)'
;MWVVFMVVPQLVGDGLWTVHDIAELSLRQAVTPDQMRGRVNIATVTASLGGNVLGSRLAGAIVGPFGLRSTLAVGASLTVLAGLSLFFSPVRRTRDFPSRSS
;
A
#
# COMPACT_ATOMS: atom_id res chain seq x y z
N MET A 1 -0.77 -1.66 -31.77
CA MET A 1 -0.47 -2.92 -31.05
C MET A 1 0.28 -2.68 -29.73
N TRP A 2 1.40 -1.95 -29.74
CA TRP A 2 2.20 -1.66 -28.54
C TRP A 2 1.49 -0.86 -27.43
N VAL A 3 0.62 0.07 -27.81
CA VAL A 3 -0.16 0.87 -26.85
C VAL A 3 -1.09 -0.03 -26.03
N VAL A 4 -1.74 -1.02 -26.64
CA VAL A 4 -2.66 -1.93 -25.95
C VAL A 4 -1.90 -2.78 -24.92
N PHE A 5 -0.69 -3.24 -25.25
CA PHE A 5 0.16 -3.99 -24.32
C PHE A 5 0.58 -3.18 -23.08
N MET A 6 0.73 -1.86 -23.19
CA MET A 6 1.06 -0.98 -22.06
C MET A 6 -0.19 -0.55 -21.28
N VAL A 7 -1.26 -0.18 -21.99
CA VAL A 7 -2.47 0.40 -21.40
C VAL A 7 -3.25 -0.62 -20.58
N VAL A 8 -3.31 -1.89 -21.00
CA VAL A 8 -4.07 -2.93 -20.29
C VAL A 8 -3.52 -3.18 -18.86
N PRO A 9 -2.21 -3.44 -18.67
CA PRO A 9 -1.63 -3.55 -17.33
C PRO A 9 -1.79 -2.29 -16.48
N GLN A 10 -1.66 -1.10 -17.09
CA GLN A 10 -1.82 0.18 -16.36
C GLN A 10 -3.25 0.34 -15.86
N LEU A 11 -4.26 0.12 -16.71
CA LEU A 11 -5.66 0.26 -16.33
C LEU A 11 -6.05 -0.72 -15.22
N VAL A 12 -5.60 -1.98 -15.32
CA VAL A 12 -5.85 -3.00 -14.30
C VAL A 12 -5.10 -2.65 -13.01
N GLY A 13 -3.85 -2.22 -13.11
CA GLY A 13 -3.02 -1.82 -11.97
C GLY A 13 -3.64 -0.65 -11.21
N ASP A 14 -3.98 0.44 -11.90
CA ASP A 14 -4.58 1.64 -11.32
C ASP A 14 -5.95 1.35 -10.72
N GLY A 15 -6.76 0.51 -11.39
CA GLY A 15 -8.05 0.07 -10.88
C GLY A 15 -7.93 -0.71 -9.57
N LEU A 16 -7.03 -1.70 -9.53
CA LEU A 16 -6.77 -2.47 -8.31
C LEU A 16 -6.18 -1.62 -7.20
N TRP A 17 -5.29 -0.68 -7.53
CA TRP A 17 -4.72 0.27 -6.59
C TRP A 17 -5.79 1.15 -5.95
N THR A 18 -6.72 1.67 -6.77
CA THR A 18 -7.83 2.51 -6.29
C THR A 18 -8.74 1.73 -5.33
N VAL A 19 -9.09 0.49 -5.66
CA VAL A 19 -9.90 -0.36 -4.78
C VAL A 19 -9.17 -0.63 -3.46
N HIS A 20 -7.87 -0.87 -3.50
CA HIS A 20 -7.05 -1.06 -2.30
C HIS A 20 -7.05 0.19 -1.41
N ASP A 21 -6.82 1.38 -1.99
CA ASP A 21 -6.74 2.64 -1.25
C ASP A 21 -8.07 2.97 -0.55
N ILE A 22 -9.19 2.79 -1.25
CA ILE A 22 -10.53 2.98 -0.68
C ILE A 22 -10.77 1.99 0.45
N ALA A 23 -10.43 0.71 0.27
CA ALA A 23 -10.63 -0.32 1.30
C ALA A 23 -9.78 -0.05 2.54
N GLU A 24 -8.54 0.38 2.36
CA GLU A 24 -7.61 0.74 3.44
C GLU A 24 -8.13 1.95 4.23
N LEU A 25 -8.54 3.01 3.54
CA LEU A 25 -9.10 4.20 4.17
C LEU A 25 -10.39 3.87 4.92
N SER A 26 -11.29 3.11 4.30
CA SER A 26 -12.57 2.72 4.90
C SER A 26 -12.37 1.88 6.17
N LEU A 27 -11.41 0.96 6.16
CA LEU A 27 -11.07 0.15 7.33
C LEU A 27 -10.58 1.04 8.48
N ARG A 28 -9.67 1.98 8.19
CA ARG A 28 -9.16 2.92 9.20
C ARG A 28 -10.28 3.79 9.76
N GLN A 29 -11.17 4.26 8.90
CA GLN A 29 -12.34 5.04 9.29
C GLN A 29 -13.30 4.24 10.18
N ALA A 30 -13.46 2.94 9.95
CA ALA A 30 -14.34 2.07 10.75
C ALA A 30 -13.78 1.79 12.15
N VAL A 31 -12.45 1.63 12.27
CA VAL A 31 -11.79 1.31 13.56
C VAL A 31 -11.45 2.56 14.36
N THR A 32 -11.31 3.73 13.72
CA THR A 32 -10.89 4.97 14.38
C THR A 32 -12.08 5.83 14.83
N PRO A 33 -12.19 6.20 16.11
CA PRO A 33 -13.21 7.14 16.60
C PRO A 33 -13.15 8.50 15.91
N ASP A 34 -14.30 9.14 15.70
CA ASP A 34 -14.42 10.39 14.92
C ASP A 34 -13.48 11.51 15.38
N GLN A 35 -13.28 11.63 16.69
CA GLN A 35 -12.44 12.65 17.33
C GLN A 35 -10.94 12.48 16.98
N MET A 36 -10.51 11.25 16.67
CA MET A 36 -9.10 10.92 16.39
C MET A 36 -8.80 10.74 14.91
N ARG A 37 -9.81 10.77 14.03
CA ARG A 37 -9.64 10.54 12.58
C ARG A 37 -8.60 11.47 11.96
N GLY A 38 -8.60 12.75 12.31
CA GLY A 38 -7.61 13.72 11.82
C GLY A 38 -6.18 13.39 12.25
N ARG A 39 -5.99 12.96 13.51
CA ARG A 39 -4.67 12.58 14.06
C ARG A 39 -4.14 11.31 13.40
N VAL A 40 -4.98 10.28 13.26
CA VAL A 40 -4.61 9.03 12.59
C VAL A 40 -4.28 9.28 11.13
N ASN A 41 -5.08 10.09 10.42
CA ASN A 41 -4.82 10.43 9.03
C ASN A 41 -3.43 11.07 8.85
N ILE A 42 -3.11 12.10 9.64
CA ILE A 42 -1.80 12.77 9.56
C ILE A 42 -0.66 11.80 9.91
N ALA A 43 -0.81 10.99 10.95
CA ALA A 43 0.20 9.98 11.31
C ALA A 43 0.46 9.00 10.15
N THR A 44 -0.62 8.53 9.49
CA THR A 44 -0.48 7.60 8.36
C THR A 44 0.15 8.24 7.14
N VAL A 45 -0.26 9.45 6.76
CA VAL A 45 0.36 10.19 5.63
C VAL A 45 1.84 10.45 5.91
N THR A 46 2.18 10.85 7.14
CA THR A 46 3.56 11.10 7.55
C THR A 46 4.40 9.83 7.47
N ALA A 47 3.87 8.70 7.96
CA ALA A 47 4.53 7.40 7.87
C ALA A 47 4.73 6.95 6.41
N SER A 48 3.72 7.12 5.55
CA SER A 48 3.80 6.77 4.13
C SER A 48 4.84 7.62 3.39
N LEU A 49 4.84 8.93 3.60
CA LEU A 49 5.83 9.83 2.99
C LEU A 49 7.24 9.51 3.49
N GLY A 50 7.42 9.27 4.79
CA GLY A 50 8.69 8.85 5.36
C GLY A 50 9.19 7.53 4.77
N GLY A 51 8.30 6.54 4.63
CA GLY A 51 8.58 5.27 3.98
C GLY A 51 9.03 5.43 2.52
N ASN A 52 8.37 6.31 1.76
CA ASN A 52 8.74 6.59 0.37
C ASN A 52 10.12 7.25 0.25
N VAL A 53 10.46 8.18 1.14
CA VAL A 53 11.79 8.82 1.15
C VAL A 53 12.88 7.80 1.50
N LEU A 54 12.64 6.96 2.50
CA LEU A 54 13.59 5.91 2.86
C LEU A 54 13.75 4.87 1.75
N GLY A 55 12.64 4.43 1.16
CA GLY A 55 12.63 3.47 0.06
C GLY A 55 13.37 3.99 -1.17
N SER A 56 13.11 5.23 -1.58
CA SER A 56 13.80 5.84 -2.73
C SER A 56 15.31 6.01 -2.48
N ARG A 57 15.71 6.37 -1.25
CA ARG A 57 17.12 6.45 -0.86
C ARG A 57 17.80 5.08 -0.89
N LEU A 58 17.15 4.03 -0.39
CA LEU A 58 17.68 2.66 -0.44
C LEU A 58 17.78 2.15 -1.88
N ALA A 59 16.74 2.37 -2.69
CA ALA A 59 16.75 1.99 -4.10
C ALA A 59 17.91 2.67 -4.86
N GLY A 60 18.14 3.96 -4.61
CA GLY A 60 19.27 4.72 -5.16
C GLY A 60 20.64 4.21 -4.67
N ALA A 61 20.75 3.80 -3.41
CA ALA A 61 21.99 3.22 -2.88
C ALA A 61 22.30 1.84 -3.49
N ILE A 62 21.27 1.05 -3.80
CA ILE A 62 21.41 -0.30 -4.37
C ILE A 62 21.68 -0.24 -5.88
N VAL A 63 21.07 0.70 -6.61
CA VAL A 63 21.17 0.75 -8.08
C VAL A 63 22.57 1.05 -8.59
N GLY A 64 23.36 1.83 -7.85
CA GLY A 64 24.75 2.13 -8.20
C GLY A 64 25.62 0.87 -8.29
N PRO A 65 25.82 0.11 -7.19
CA PRO A 65 26.69 -1.06 -7.16
C PRO A 65 26.08 -2.31 -7.82
N PHE A 66 24.77 -2.54 -7.72
CA PHE A 66 24.14 -3.80 -8.18
C PHE A 66 23.41 -3.69 -9.53
N GLY A 67 23.30 -2.48 -10.09
CA GLY A 67 22.63 -2.20 -11.34
C GLY A 67 21.10 -2.25 -11.27
N LEU A 68 20.45 -1.79 -12.35
CA LEU A 68 19.00 -1.61 -12.42
C LEU A 68 18.21 -2.92 -12.24
N ARG A 69 18.65 -4.02 -12.88
CA ARG A 69 17.93 -5.30 -12.84
C ARG A 69 17.81 -5.86 -11.42
N SER A 70 18.91 -5.84 -10.67
CA SER A 70 18.95 -6.32 -9.29
C SER A 70 18.05 -5.47 -8.39
N THR A 71 18.10 -4.14 -8.54
CA THR A 71 17.22 -3.22 -7.79
C THR A 71 15.74 -3.48 -8.07
N LEU A 72 15.37 -3.69 -9.33
CA LEU A 72 13.98 -4.01 -9.71
C LEU A 72 13.54 -5.35 -9.14
N ALA A 73 14.41 -6.38 -9.17
CA ALA A 73 14.10 -7.69 -8.59
C ALA A 73 13.89 -7.62 -7.07
N VAL A 74 14.72 -6.84 -6.37
CA VAL A 74 14.57 -6.58 -4.93
C VAL A 74 13.25 -5.85 -4.64
N GLY A 75 12.95 -4.79 -5.40
CA GLY A 75 11.70 -4.04 -5.27
C GLY A 75 10.46 -4.92 -5.48
N ALA A 76 10.45 -5.71 -6.56
CA ALA A 76 9.37 -6.65 -6.85
C ALA A 76 9.19 -7.70 -5.73
N SER A 77 10.30 -8.24 -5.21
CA SER A 77 10.28 -9.21 -4.11
C SER A 77 9.71 -8.60 -2.82
N LEU A 78 10.08 -7.36 -2.51
CA LEU A 78 9.54 -6.62 -1.37
C LEU A 78 8.04 -6.35 -1.50
N THR A 79 7.57 -5.97 -2.70
CA THR A 79 6.12 -5.77 -2.95
C THR A 79 5.34 -7.06 -2.77
N VAL A 80 5.84 -8.18 -3.29
CA VAL A 80 5.23 -9.50 -3.10
C VAL A 80 5.18 -9.87 -1.63
N LEU A 81 6.29 -9.70 -0.90
CA LEU A 81 6.38 -9.99 0.53
C LEU A 81 5.43 -9.12 1.37
N ALA A 82 5.28 -7.83 1.02
CA ALA A 82 4.31 -6.95 1.68
C ALA A 82 2.87 -7.43 1.46
N GLY A 83 2.52 -7.83 0.24
CA GLY A 83 1.21 -8.44 -0.06
C GLY A 83 0.96 -9.73 0.71
N LEU A 84 1.96 -10.60 0.82
CA LEU A 84 1.91 -11.82 1.64
C LEU A 84 1.71 -11.48 3.13
N SER A 85 2.44 -10.52 3.66
CA SER A 85 2.30 -10.06 5.05
C SER A 85 0.86 -9.57 5.34
N LEU A 86 0.28 -8.81 4.41
CA LEU A 86 -1.12 -8.39 4.51
C LEU A 86 -2.09 -9.58 4.42
N PHE A 87 -1.82 -10.57 3.58
CA PHE A 87 -2.64 -11.77 3.45
C PHE A 87 -2.69 -12.59 4.75
N PHE A 88 -1.57 -12.69 5.46
CA PHE A 88 -1.48 -13.34 6.77
C PHE A 88 -1.91 -12.44 7.94
N SER A 89 -2.10 -11.13 7.70
CA SER A 89 -2.47 -10.18 8.75
C SER A 89 -3.91 -10.43 9.26
N PRO A 90 -4.15 -10.33 10.59
CA PRO A 90 -5.46 -10.54 11.21
C PRO A 90 -6.51 -9.46 10.86
N VAL A 91 -6.23 -8.56 9.92
CA VAL A 91 -7.20 -7.60 9.35
C VAL A 91 -8.45 -8.30 8.81
N ARG A 92 -8.36 -9.58 8.41
CA ARG A 92 -9.54 -10.39 8.03
C ARG A 92 -10.52 -10.65 9.18
N ARG A 93 -10.07 -10.54 10.44
CA ARG A 93 -10.79 -10.93 11.65
C ARG A 93 -11.56 -9.77 12.30
N THR A 94 -11.30 -8.51 11.92
CA THR A 94 -12.06 -7.34 12.37
C THR A 94 -13.42 -7.17 11.67
N ARG A 95 -14.00 -8.27 11.13
CA ARG A 95 -15.36 -8.30 10.57
C ARG A 95 -16.46 -8.25 11.63
N ASP A 96 -16.11 -8.31 12.91
CA ASP A 96 -17.03 -8.04 14.01
C ASP A 96 -17.30 -6.53 14.08
N PHE A 97 -18.06 -6.01 13.13
CA PHE A 97 -18.66 -4.69 13.26
C PHE A 97 -19.58 -4.76 14.48
N PRO A 98 -19.39 -3.93 15.53
CA PRO A 98 -20.42 -3.79 16.54
C PRO A 98 -21.69 -3.34 15.81
N SER A 99 -22.70 -4.21 15.83
CA SER A 99 -24.05 -3.88 15.38
C SER A 99 -24.42 -2.58 16.06
N ARG A 100 -24.55 -1.51 15.26
CA ARG A 100 -24.93 -0.18 15.70
C ARG A 100 -26.34 -0.30 16.30
N SER A 101 -26.43 -0.59 17.60
CA SER A 101 -27.68 -0.59 18.34
C SER A 101 -28.04 0.86 18.65
N SER A 102 -29.15 1.27 18.04
CA SER A 102 -30.04 2.42 18.32
C SER A 102 -29.52 3.53 19.23
#